data_AF-A0A7X7JV09-F1
#
_entry.id   AF-A0A7X7JV09-F1
#
_cell.length_a   1.000
_cell.length_b   1.000
_cell.length_c   1.000
_cell.angle_alpha   90.00
_cell.angle_beta   90.00
_cell.angle_gamma   90.00
#
_symmetry.space_group_name_H-M   'P 1'
#
loop_
_entity.id
_entity.type
_entity.pdbx_description
1 polymer ?
#
loop_
_entity_poly.entity_id
_entity_poly.type
_entity_poly.pdbx_seq_one_letter_code
_entity_poly.pdbx_strand_id
1 'polypeptide(L)'
;PLAEKLEGAHEEYALKHPWLRESPVKPKAVVRDMYTAAMTFAEYVAHLKIQRSEGLLLRYVTDAYRALRQTVPEGFRNDELDDIIAWLGEMTRLVDSSLLDEWAQLSALTGMEVETEDVPPPPSRPVTGNERAFRVLVRNAMWRRVQLMSDDDVTTLASMDGGGPMTRQAWDDALGDYWDEHDDLYVDADARGPQFFEVEKKDRIWLVRQIIDDPEGNHDWAVHARVDLDASDEAAELVIQTLSFARHD
;
A
#
# COMPACT_ATOMS: atom_id res chain seq x y z
N PRO A 1 8.85 -8.15 14.46
CA PRO A 1 9.44 -8.92 13.35
C PRO A 1 10.93 -9.10 13.62
N LEU A 2 11.48 -10.30 13.41
CA LEU A 2 12.93 -10.53 13.49
C LEU A 2 13.57 -10.06 14.81
N ALA A 3 12.81 -10.11 15.92
CA ALA A 3 13.23 -9.53 17.20
C ALA A 3 14.57 -10.12 17.65
N GLU A 4 14.70 -11.44 17.65
CA GLU A 4 15.94 -12.14 18.01
C GLU A 4 17.14 -11.69 17.16
N LYS A 5 16.97 -11.55 15.84
CA LYS A 5 18.05 -11.10 14.94
C LYS A 5 18.43 -9.64 15.21
N LEU A 6 17.45 -8.77 15.42
CA LEU A 6 17.66 -7.34 15.66
C LEU A 6 18.28 -7.10 17.04
N GLU A 7 17.82 -7.81 18.06
CA GLU A 7 18.35 -7.77 19.42
C GLU A 7 19.79 -8.29 19.43
N GLY A 8 20.05 -9.45 18.80
CA GLY A 8 21.41 -9.99 18.68
C GLY A 8 22.37 -9.05 17.95
N ALA A 9 21.95 -8.47 16.82
CA ALA A 9 22.75 -7.47 16.10
C ALA A 9 22.99 -6.20 16.93
N HIS A 10 21.99 -5.75 17.69
CA HIS A 10 22.12 -4.60 18.58
C HIS A 10 23.11 -4.87 19.71
N GLU A 11 23.05 -6.05 20.34
CA GLU A 11 23.98 -6.45 21.39
C GLU A 11 25.43 -6.48 20.89
N GLU A 12 25.67 -7.08 19.72
CA GLU A 12 27.00 -7.14 19.11
C GLU A 12 27.53 -5.73 18.80
N TYR A 13 26.70 -4.86 18.24
CA TYR A 13 27.09 -3.49 17.91
C TYR A 13 27.33 -2.64 19.18
N ALA A 14 26.53 -2.85 20.23
CA ALA A 14 26.66 -2.18 21.53
C ALA A 14 27.97 -2.54 22.27
N LEU A 15 28.64 -3.64 21.92
CA LEU A 15 29.99 -3.94 22.45
C LEU A 15 31.01 -2.87 22.06
N LYS A 16 30.89 -2.32 20.85
CA LYS A 16 31.78 -1.25 20.33
C LYS A 16 31.23 0.15 20.62
N HIS A 17 29.95 0.27 20.95
CA HIS A 17 29.23 1.53 21.16
C HIS A 17 28.41 1.51 22.47
N PRO A 18 29.05 1.66 23.65
CA PRO A 18 28.41 1.39 24.94
C PRO A 18 27.18 2.23 25.27
N TRP A 19 27.07 3.45 24.73
CA TRP A 19 25.91 4.34 24.92
C TRP A 19 24.61 3.77 24.34
N LEU A 20 24.70 2.81 23.40
CA LEU A 20 23.52 2.17 22.83
C LEU A 20 22.78 1.27 23.82
N ARG A 21 23.43 0.81 24.91
CA ARG A 21 22.80 -0.05 25.92
C ARG A 21 21.66 0.64 26.67
N GLU A 22 21.67 1.97 26.74
CA GLU A 22 20.60 2.77 27.35
C GLU A 22 19.39 2.93 26.42
N SER A 23 19.53 2.53 25.14
CA SER A 23 18.51 2.67 24.09
C SER A 23 18.35 1.35 23.32
N PRO A 24 17.78 0.31 23.96
CA PRO A 24 17.56 -0.98 23.31
C PRO A 24 16.65 -0.84 22.10
N VAL A 25 16.90 -1.66 21.07
CA VAL A 25 16.01 -1.73 19.90
C VAL A 25 14.62 -2.17 20.32
N LYS A 26 13.61 -1.50 19.77
CA LYS A 26 12.21 -1.88 19.91
C LYS A 26 11.66 -2.17 18.52
N PRO A 27 11.75 -3.43 18.04
CA PRO A 27 11.31 -3.78 16.70
C PRO A 27 9.85 -3.41 16.48
N LYS A 28 9.59 -2.54 15.51
CA LYS A 28 8.25 -2.15 15.11
C LYS A 28 7.86 -2.88 13.83
N ALA A 29 6.59 -3.25 13.74
CA ALA A 29 6.04 -3.92 12.56
C ALA A 29 5.23 -2.99 11.65
N VAL A 30 5.02 -1.73 12.03
CA VAL A 30 3.99 -0.86 11.41
C VAL A 30 4.16 -0.70 9.90
N VAL A 31 5.34 -0.34 9.38
CA VAL A 31 5.56 -0.22 7.92
C VAL A 31 5.33 -1.56 7.21
N ARG A 32 5.85 -2.64 7.78
CA ARG A 32 5.65 -4.00 7.24
C ARG A 32 4.17 -4.35 7.21
N ASP A 33 3.45 -4.05 8.28
CA ASP A 33 2.02 -4.31 8.43
C ASP A 33 1.21 -3.52 7.41
N MET A 34 1.46 -2.22 7.28
CA MET A 34 0.86 -1.38 6.23
C MET A 34 1.14 -1.91 4.82
N TYR A 35 2.39 -2.30 4.54
CA TYR A 35 2.77 -2.83 3.24
C TYR A 35 2.10 -4.19 2.95
N THR A 36 2.06 -5.07 3.94
CA THR A 36 1.51 -6.44 3.82
C THR A 36 -0.02 -6.42 3.74
N ALA A 37 -0.67 -5.61 4.58
CA ALA A 37 -2.12 -5.39 4.53
C ALA A 37 -2.55 -4.61 3.28
N ALA A 38 -1.59 -4.02 2.56
CA ALA A 38 -1.81 -3.33 1.30
C ALA A 38 -2.86 -2.21 1.38
N MET A 39 -2.99 -1.61 2.57
CA MET A 39 -3.93 -0.53 2.87
C MET A 39 -3.29 0.83 2.56
N THR A 40 -4.12 1.80 2.17
CA THR A 40 -3.75 3.21 2.16
C THR A 40 -3.54 3.73 3.59
N PHE A 41 -2.97 4.92 3.73
CA PHE A 41 -2.80 5.55 5.04
C PHE A 41 -4.15 5.73 5.77
N ALA A 42 -5.16 6.26 5.07
CA ALA A 42 -6.49 6.49 5.62
C ALA A 42 -7.19 5.17 6.00
N GLU A 43 -7.12 4.15 5.14
CA GLU A 43 -7.64 2.82 5.43
C GLU A 43 -6.98 2.21 6.66
N TYR A 44 -5.66 2.33 6.79
CA TYR A 44 -4.92 1.79 7.93
C TYR A 44 -5.27 2.53 9.24
N VAL A 45 -5.44 3.85 9.19
CA VAL A 45 -5.94 4.65 10.32
C VAL A 45 -7.35 4.21 10.73
N ALA A 46 -8.24 3.98 9.76
CA ALA A 46 -9.60 3.52 9.99
C ALA A 46 -9.62 2.10 10.56
N HIS A 47 -8.82 1.19 10.00
CA HIS A 47 -8.67 -0.20 10.43
C HIS A 47 -8.20 -0.29 11.89
N LEU A 48 -7.15 0.46 12.25
CA LEU A 48 -6.66 0.53 13.62
C LEU A 48 -7.52 1.39 14.55
N LYS A 49 -8.48 2.15 14.03
CA LYS A 49 -9.36 3.08 14.76
C LYS A 49 -8.55 4.13 15.55
N ILE A 50 -7.53 4.71 14.92
CA ILE A 50 -6.59 5.65 15.52
C ILE A 50 -6.68 7.07 14.94
N GLN A 51 -7.86 7.52 14.52
CA GLN A 51 -8.08 8.85 13.92
C GLN A 51 -7.48 9.98 14.78
N ARG A 52 -7.64 9.90 16.11
CA ARG A 52 -7.07 10.90 17.05
C ARG A 52 -5.54 10.87 17.18
N SER A 53 -4.87 9.91 16.57
CA SER A 53 -3.41 9.71 16.65
C SER A 53 -2.78 9.49 15.28
N GLU A 54 -3.47 9.83 14.20
CA GLU A 54 -2.98 9.69 12.83
C GLU A 54 -1.68 10.47 12.60
N GLY A 55 -1.54 11.67 13.19
CA GLY A 55 -0.30 12.46 13.09
C GLY A 55 0.92 11.76 13.70
N LEU A 56 0.73 10.92 14.72
CA LEU A 56 1.82 10.10 15.28
C LEU A 56 2.23 8.99 14.32
N LEU A 57 1.26 8.38 13.65
CA LEU A 57 1.52 7.39 12.59
C LEU A 57 2.26 8.05 11.43
N LEU A 58 1.78 9.20 10.94
CA LEU A 58 2.42 9.93 9.85
C LEU A 58 3.86 10.28 10.20
N ARG A 59 4.11 10.84 11.40
CA ARG A 59 5.47 11.14 11.86
C ARG A 59 6.35 9.88 11.83
N TYR A 60 5.84 8.76 12.32
CA TYR A 60 6.56 7.49 12.31
C TYR A 60 6.89 7.01 10.88
N VAL A 61 5.93 7.07 9.96
CA VAL A 61 6.11 6.66 8.56
C VAL A 61 7.12 7.58 7.85
N THR A 62 7.03 8.89 8.07
CA THR A 62 7.98 9.87 7.54
C THR A 62 9.39 9.65 8.09
N ASP A 63 9.52 9.36 9.38
CA ASP A 63 10.81 9.04 10.00
C ASP A 63 11.39 7.72 9.44
N ALA A 64 10.55 6.71 9.23
CA ALA A 64 10.97 5.44 8.63
C ALA A 64 11.46 5.62 7.18
N TYR A 65 10.73 6.40 6.36
CA TYR A 65 11.15 6.77 5.01
C TYR A 65 12.51 7.47 5.00
N ARG A 66 12.67 8.52 5.82
CA ARG A 66 13.94 9.27 5.93
C ARG A 66 15.08 8.36 6.36
N ALA A 67 14.85 7.54 7.39
CA ALA A 67 15.85 6.61 7.90
C ALA A 67 16.31 5.63 6.81
N LEU A 68 15.38 4.93 6.14
CA LEU A 68 15.72 3.99 5.06
C LEU A 68 16.48 4.68 3.92
N ARG A 69 16.03 5.86 3.49
CA ARG A 69 16.66 6.61 2.40
C ARG A 69 18.07 7.11 2.75
N GLN A 70 18.32 7.51 3.99
CA GLN A 70 19.60 8.12 4.40
C GLN A 70 20.61 7.11 4.93
N THR A 71 20.16 6.02 5.55
CA THR A 71 21.06 5.11 6.29
C THR A 71 21.40 3.83 5.53
N VAL A 72 20.56 3.38 4.60
CA VAL A 72 20.84 2.17 3.80
C VAL A 72 21.62 2.58 2.55
N PRO A 73 22.89 2.17 2.38
CA PRO A 73 23.64 2.49 1.17
C PRO A 73 23.03 1.83 -0.07
N GLU A 74 23.12 2.48 -1.22
CA GLU A 74 22.50 2.02 -2.48
C GLU A 74 22.94 0.60 -2.87
N GLY A 75 24.22 0.26 -2.68
CA GLY A 75 24.73 -1.09 -3.00
C GLY A 75 24.16 -2.23 -2.15
N PHE A 76 23.42 -1.92 -1.08
CA PHE A 76 22.71 -2.90 -0.25
C PHE A 76 21.19 -2.90 -0.49
N ARG A 77 20.70 -2.08 -1.42
CA ARG A 77 19.27 -2.06 -1.77
C ARG A 77 19.01 -3.05 -2.88
N ASN A 78 18.01 -3.91 -2.68
CA ASN A 78 17.41 -4.71 -3.73
C ASN A 78 16.18 -3.99 -4.30
N ASP A 79 15.63 -4.50 -5.40
CA ASP A 79 14.48 -3.87 -6.06
C ASP A 79 13.25 -3.76 -5.15
N GLU A 80 13.04 -4.75 -4.28
CA GLU A 80 11.94 -4.75 -3.31
C GLU A 80 12.09 -3.63 -2.28
N LEU A 81 13.30 -3.41 -1.74
CA LEU A 81 13.55 -2.33 -0.79
C LEU A 81 13.40 -0.96 -1.46
N ASP A 82 13.87 -0.82 -2.70
CA ASP A 82 13.68 0.41 -3.47
C ASP A 82 12.19 0.69 -3.75
N ASP A 83 11.38 -0.35 -4.02
CA ASP A 83 9.93 -0.23 -4.14
C ASP A 83 9.28 0.25 -2.85
N ILE A 84 9.67 -0.32 -1.70
CA ILE A 84 9.17 0.10 -0.38
C ILE A 84 9.56 1.57 -0.10
N ILE A 85 10.80 1.96 -0.38
CA ILE A 85 11.27 3.34 -0.17
C ILE A 85 10.50 4.31 -1.08
N ALA A 86 10.29 3.95 -2.35
CA ALA A 86 9.55 4.77 -3.31
C ALA A 86 8.08 4.93 -2.87
N TRP A 87 7.44 3.84 -2.46
CA TRP A 87 6.07 3.85 -1.95
C TRP A 87 5.90 4.68 -0.67
N LEU A 88 6.80 4.50 0.31
CA LEU A 88 6.78 5.28 1.55
C LEU A 88 6.91 6.78 1.26
N GLY A 89 7.84 7.17 0.39
CA GLY A 89 8.02 8.56 0.01
C GLY A 89 6.78 9.15 -0.67
N GLU A 90 6.11 8.37 -1.51
CA GLU A 90 4.88 8.80 -2.19
C GLU A 90 3.71 8.93 -1.22
N MET A 91 3.50 7.93 -0.36
CA MET A 91 2.47 7.98 0.69
C MET A 91 2.63 9.21 1.58
N THR A 92 3.84 9.49 2.07
CA THR A 92 4.09 10.65 2.93
C THR A 92 3.75 11.95 2.21
N ARG A 93 4.07 12.04 0.91
CA ARG A 93 3.80 13.24 0.09
C ARG A 93 2.29 13.48 -0.08
N LEU A 94 1.53 12.42 -0.36
CA LEU A 94 0.08 12.50 -0.56
C LEU A 94 -0.64 12.90 0.74
N VAL A 95 -0.26 12.31 1.88
CA VAL A 95 -0.86 12.63 3.18
C VAL A 95 -0.47 14.03 3.63
N ASP A 96 0.79 14.43 3.45
CA ASP A 96 1.22 15.80 3.79
C ASP A 96 0.43 16.84 2.97
N SER A 97 0.13 16.59 1.67
CA SER A 97 -0.67 17.53 0.88
C SER A 97 -2.12 17.57 1.33
N SER A 98 -2.75 16.43 1.61
CA SER A 98 -4.15 16.40 2.07
C SER A 98 -4.32 17.10 3.42
N LEU A 99 -3.37 16.88 4.36
CA LEU A 99 -3.38 17.57 5.64
C LEU A 99 -3.17 19.08 5.49
N LEU A 100 -2.25 19.51 4.61
CA LEU A 100 -2.06 20.93 4.32
C LEU A 100 -3.33 21.56 3.73
N ASP A 101 -4.02 20.86 2.83
CA ASP A 101 -5.27 21.33 2.24
C ASP A 101 -6.41 21.41 3.26
N GLU A 102 -6.57 20.40 4.12
CA GLU A 102 -7.54 20.40 5.22
C GLU A 102 -7.27 21.52 6.23
N TRP A 103 -6.01 21.74 6.58
CA TRP A 103 -5.60 22.86 7.44
C TRP A 103 -5.89 24.21 6.78
N ALA A 104 -5.58 24.38 5.49
CA ALA A 104 -5.90 25.61 4.76
C ALA A 104 -7.41 25.89 4.76
N GLN A 105 -8.24 24.86 4.61
CA GLN A 105 -9.70 24.96 4.70
C GLN A 105 -10.17 25.35 6.12
N LEU A 106 -9.59 24.74 7.17
CA LEU A 106 -9.91 25.06 8.57
C LEU A 106 -9.46 26.48 8.97
N SER A 107 -8.27 26.91 8.53
CA SER A 107 -7.77 28.26 8.72
C SER A 107 -8.65 29.30 8.01
N ALA A 108 -9.11 29.01 6.79
CA ALA A 108 -10.06 29.86 6.07
C ALA A 108 -11.42 29.98 6.77
N LEU A 109 -11.89 28.89 7.40
CA LEU A 109 -13.13 28.87 8.18
C LEU A 109 -13.02 29.58 9.54
N THR A 110 -11.84 29.56 10.16
CA THR A 110 -11.61 30.11 11.52
C THR A 110 -10.99 31.51 11.52
N GLY A 111 -10.56 32.02 10.36
CA GLY A 111 -9.94 33.34 10.21
C GLY A 111 -8.56 33.44 10.88
N MET A 112 -7.92 32.31 11.15
CA MET A 112 -6.67 32.22 11.88
C MET A 112 -5.51 32.01 10.89
N GLU A 113 -4.75 33.08 10.62
CA GLU A 113 -3.48 33.00 9.91
C GLU A 113 -2.44 32.32 10.82
N VAL A 114 -1.93 31.17 10.39
CA VAL A 114 -0.82 30.48 11.07
C VAL A 114 0.36 30.48 10.11
N GLU A 115 1.51 30.97 10.59
CA GLU A 115 2.79 30.88 9.87
C GLU A 115 3.13 29.39 9.68
N THR A 116 2.99 28.90 8.45
CA THR A 116 3.57 27.62 8.05
C THR A 116 5.07 27.82 7.82
N GLU A 117 5.91 26.89 8.31
CA GLU A 117 7.33 26.92 7.97
C GLU A 117 7.46 26.96 6.44
N ASP A 118 8.24 27.93 5.96
CA ASP A 118 8.42 28.34 4.56
C ASP A 118 9.22 27.31 3.74
N VAL A 119 8.81 26.04 3.84
CA VAL A 119 9.28 24.97 2.97
C VAL A 119 8.35 24.98 1.76
N PRO A 120 8.81 25.45 0.58
CA PRO A 120 7.98 25.39 -0.61
C PRO A 120 7.55 23.93 -0.83
N PRO A 121 6.24 23.67 -1.01
CA PRO A 121 5.79 22.32 -1.28
C PRO A 121 6.57 21.79 -2.48
N PRO A 122 7.01 20.52 -2.46
CA PRO A 122 7.66 19.94 -3.63
C PRO A 122 6.76 20.17 -4.85
N PRO A 123 7.34 20.44 -6.04
CA PRO A 123 6.54 20.69 -7.24
C PRO A 123 5.49 19.60 -7.36
N SER A 124 4.22 20.01 -7.51
CA SER A 124 3.06 19.11 -7.55
C SER A 124 3.17 18.24 -8.79
N ARG A 125 3.94 17.16 -8.69
CA ARG A 125 3.91 16.12 -9.68
C ARG A 125 2.59 15.37 -9.53
N PRO A 126 1.98 14.95 -10.64
CA PRO A 126 0.86 14.02 -10.61
C PRO A 126 1.20 12.77 -9.79
N VAL A 127 0.19 12.09 -9.23
CA VAL A 127 0.40 10.82 -8.48
C VAL A 127 1.08 9.77 -9.36
N THR A 128 0.82 9.81 -10.66
CA THR A 128 1.46 8.94 -11.66
C THR A 128 2.87 9.39 -12.05
N GLY A 129 3.30 10.59 -11.65
CA GLY A 129 4.62 11.16 -11.95
C GLY A 129 5.80 10.42 -11.31
N ASN A 130 5.52 9.52 -10.37
CA ASN A 130 6.48 8.53 -9.86
C ASN A 130 5.99 7.13 -10.21
N GLU A 131 6.25 6.71 -11.45
CA GLU A 131 5.73 5.44 -11.98
C GLU A 131 6.04 4.24 -11.07
N ARG A 132 7.25 4.20 -10.48
CA ARG A 132 7.66 3.12 -9.57
C ARG A 132 6.78 3.06 -8.33
N ALA A 133 6.59 4.19 -7.64
CA ALA A 133 5.71 4.23 -6.48
C ALA A 133 4.25 3.97 -6.86
N PHE A 134 3.80 4.51 -7.99
CA PHE A 134 2.44 4.29 -8.50
C PHE A 134 2.19 2.80 -8.78
N ARG A 135 3.16 2.10 -9.38
CA ARG A 135 3.08 0.64 -9.59
C ARG A 135 2.95 -0.13 -8.27
N VAL A 136 3.63 0.31 -7.20
CA VAL A 136 3.47 -0.30 -5.87
C VAL A 136 2.06 -0.06 -5.31
N LEU A 137 1.49 1.15 -5.48
CA LEU A 137 0.10 1.43 -5.09
C LEU A 137 -0.88 0.50 -5.82
N VAL A 138 -0.71 0.32 -7.13
CA VAL A 138 -1.53 -0.58 -7.95
C VAL A 138 -1.42 -2.02 -7.47
N ARG A 139 -0.19 -2.51 -7.24
CA ARG A 139 0.05 -3.88 -6.74
C ARG A 139 -0.59 -4.09 -5.36
N ASN A 140 -0.48 -3.10 -4.47
CA ASN A 140 -1.11 -3.16 -3.16
C ASN A 140 -2.64 -3.20 -3.30
N ALA A 141 -3.24 -2.34 -4.11
CA ALA A 141 -4.69 -2.33 -4.30
C ALA A 141 -5.24 -3.64 -4.88
N MET A 142 -4.50 -4.29 -5.79
CA MET A 142 -4.85 -5.61 -6.29
C MET A 142 -4.71 -6.68 -5.21
N TRP A 143 -3.60 -6.67 -4.47
CA TRP A 143 -3.38 -7.63 -3.38
C TRP A 143 -4.43 -7.52 -2.26
N ARG A 144 -4.86 -6.30 -1.95
CA ARG A 144 -5.92 -6.07 -0.97
C ARG A 144 -7.23 -6.79 -1.36
N ARG A 145 -7.54 -6.84 -2.67
CA ARG A 145 -8.71 -7.58 -3.18
C ARG A 145 -8.53 -9.07 -2.96
N VAL A 146 -7.35 -9.63 -3.27
CA VAL A 146 -7.03 -11.04 -3.03
C VAL A 146 -7.20 -11.41 -1.55
N GLN A 147 -6.74 -10.56 -0.64
CA GLN A 147 -6.94 -10.76 0.81
C GLN A 147 -8.42 -10.79 1.19
N LEU A 148 -9.20 -9.82 0.70
CA LEU A 148 -10.63 -9.77 0.96
C LEU A 148 -11.39 -10.94 0.33
N MET A 149 -10.93 -11.45 -0.81
CA MET A 149 -11.46 -12.66 -1.44
C MET A 149 -11.20 -13.89 -0.57
N SER A 150 -9.98 -14.07 -0.07
CA SER A 150 -9.63 -15.15 0.87
C SER A 150 -10.46 -15.10 2.16
N ASP A 151 -10.76 -13.88 2.64
CA ASP A 151 -11.62 -13.65 3.81
C ASP A 151 -13.14 -13.77 3.50
N ASP A 152 -13.52 -14.02 2.24
CA ASP A 152 -14.90 -13.99 1.73
C ASP A 152 -15.67 -12.70 2.06
N ASP A 153 -14.94 -11.57 2.19
CA ASP A 153 -15.51 -10.25 2.50
C ASP A 153 -15.99 -9.53 1.23
N VAL A 154 -17.03 -10.13 0.63
CA VAL A 154 -17.75 -9.59 -0.54
C VAL A 154 -18.29 -8.18 -0.29
N THR A 155 -18.60 -7.84 0.96
CA THR A 155 -19.15 -6.53 1.31
C THR A 155 -18.12 -5.43 1.14
N THR A 156 -16.92 -5.63 1.69
CA THR A 156 -15.82 -4.66 1.54
C THR A 156 -15.36 -4.58 0.09
N LEU A 157 -15.23 -5.71 -0.63
CA LEU A 157 -14.89 -5.74 -2.05
C LEU A 157 -15.85 -4.88 -2.89
N ALA A 158 -17.16 -5.08 -2.71
CA ALA A 158 -18.17 -4.33 -3.44
C ALA A 158 -18.17 -2.83 -3.09
N SER A 159 -17.83 -2.47 -1.85
CA SER A 159 -17.69 -1.07 -1.45
C SER A 159 -16.49 -0.40 -2.13
N MET A 160 -15.39 -1.13 -2.30
CA MET A 160 -14.19 -0.63 -2.99
C MET A 160 -14.39 -0.47 -4.49
N ASP A 161 -15.18 -1.37 -5.11
CA ASP A 161 -15.46 -1.39 -6.55
C ASP A 161 -16.79 -0.73 -6.92
N GLY A 162 -17.29 0.15 -6.05
CA GLY A 162 -18.55 0.88 -6.23
C GLY A 162 -18.63 1.59 -7.59
N GLY A 163 -19.76 1.42 -8.28
CA GLY A 163 -19.98 2.03 -9.61
C GLY A 163 -19.30 1.30 -10.78
N GLY A 164 -18.56 0.22 -10.52
CA GLY A 164 -18.00 -0.67 -11.52
C GLY A 164 -18.88 -1.89 -11.85
N PRO A 165 -18.40 -2.79 -12.74
CA PRO A 165 -19.10 -4.02 -13.10
C PRO A 165 -19.12 -5.05 -11.97
N MET A 166 -18.10 -5.05 -11.11
CA MET A 166 -18.00 -5.94 -9.94
C MET A 166 -18.86 -5.44 -8.78
N THR A 167 -20.18 -5.60 -8.93
CA THR A 167 -21.16 -5.38 -7.85
C THR A 167 -21.02 -6.42 -6.75
N ARG A 168 -21.71 -6.23 -5.61
CA ARG A 168 -21.78 -7.23 -4.54
C ARG A 168 -22.20 -8.61 -5.07
N GLN A 169 -23.24 -8.67 -5.92
CA GLN A 169 -23.68 -9.94 -6.49
C GLN A 169 -22.65 -10.53 -7.44
N ALA A 170 -22.01 -9.71 -8.28
CA ALA A 170 -20.98 -10.20 -9.20
C ALA A 170 -19.75 -10.76 -8.47
N TRP A 171 -19.36 -10.16 -7.34
CA TRP A 171 -18.32 -10.70 -6.47
C TRP A 171 -18.75 -12.02 -5.81
N ASP A 172 -19.97 -12.06 -5.26
CA ASP A 172 -20.57 -13.25 -4.63
C ASP A 172 -20.61 -14.44 -5.59
N ASP A 173 -21.12 -14.21 -6.81
CA ASP A 173 -21.24 -15.24 -7.85
C ASP A 173 -19.85 -15.73 -8.29
N ALA A 174 -18.92 -14.82 -8.59
CA ALA A 174 -17.59 -15.18 -9.08
C ALA A 174 -16.72 -15.89 -8.03
N LEU A 175 -16.84 -15.51 -6.75
CA LEU A 175 -16.19 -16.24 -5.66
C LEU A 175 -16.85 -17.59 -5.43
N GLY A 176 -18.18 -17.67 -5.53
CA GLY A 176 -18.89 -18.95 -5.51
C GLY A 176 -18.36 -19.92 -6.56
N ASP A 177 -18.17 -19.48 -7.80
CA ASP A 177 -17.60 -20.30 -8.88
C ASP A 177 -16.17 -20.77 -8.55
N TYR A 178 -15.34 -19.92 -7.91
CA TYR A 178 -13.99 -20.32 -7.47
C TYR A 178 -14.04 -21.35 -6.34
N TRP A 179 -14.90 -21.14 -5.34
CA TRP A 179 -15.04 -22.02 -4.17
C TRP A 179 -15.70 -23.36 -4.49
N ASP A 180 -16.45 -23.45 -5.59
CA ASP A 180 -16.94 -24.73 -6.12
C ASP A 180 -15.78 -25.61 -6.66
N GLU A 181 -14.64 -25.00 -7.03
CA GLU A 181 -13.46 -25.68 -7.58
C GLU A 181 -12.33 -25.87 -6.53
N HIS A 182 -12.11 -24.88 -5.66
CA HIS A 182 -10.97 -24.82 -4.74
C HIS A 182 -11.40 -24.63 -3.29
N ASP A 183 -10.68 -25.26 -2.35
CA ASP A 183 -11.00 -25.17 -0.91
C ASP A 183 -10.29 -24.01 -0.18
N ASP A 184 -9.31 -23.36 -0.81
CA ASP A 184 -8.50 -22.29 -0.20
C ASP A 184 -8.01 -21.29 -1.26
N LEU A 185 -7.60 -20.11 -0.81
CA LEU A 185 -6.99 -19.06 -1.61
C LEU A 185 -5.78 -18.52 -0.84
N TYR A 186 -4.57 -18.74 -1.36
CA TYR A 186 -3.36 -18.38 -0.64
C TYR A 186 -3.08 -16.87 -0.66
N VAL A 187 -2.75 -16.34 0.53
CA VAL A 187 -2.45 -14.92 0.77
C VAL A 187 -1.12 -14.74 1.52
N ASP A 188 -0.21 -15.68 1.36
CA ASP A 188 1.12 -15.62 1.97
C ASP A 188 2.12 -14.79 1.13
N ALA A 189 3.41 -14.85 1.51
CA ALA A 189 4.46 -14.10 0.84
C ALA A 189 4.73 -14.62 -0.59
N ASP A 190 4.55 -15.91 -0.83
CA ASP A 190 4.82 -16.54 -2.12
C ASP A 190 3.69 -16.23 -3.10
N ALA A 191 2.44 -16.25 -2.64
CA ALA A 191 1.25 -15.87 -3.40
C ALA A 191 1.25 -14.38 -3.81
N ARG A 192 1.95 -13.51 -3.05
CA ARG A 192 2.18 -12.11 -3.45
C ARG A 192 3.31 -11.94 -4.47
N GLY A 193 4.01 -13.02 -4.83
CA GLY A 193 5.19 -13.02 -5.68
C GLY A 193 4.99 -12.30 -7.02
N PRO A 194 6.07 -11.76 -7.62
CA PRO A 194 5.99 -10.98 -8.85
C PRO A 194 5.44 -11.77 -10.05
N GLN A 195 5.50 -13.10 -10.02
CA GLN A 195 4.95 -13.98 -11.05
C GLN A 195 3.42 -13.93 -11.17
N PHE A 196 2.73 -13.51 -10.09
CA PHE A 196 1.27 -13.47 -10.05
C PHE A 196 0.69 -12.09 -10.41
N PHE A 197 1.54 -11.12 -10.77
CA PHE A 197 1.12 -9.74 -10.99
C PHE A 197 1.64 -9.18 -12.30
N GLU A 198 0.70 -8.91 -13.22
CA GLU A 198 0.98 -8.43 -14.56
C GLU A 198 0.37 -7.05 -14.78
N VAL A 199 1.12 -6.19 -15.50
CA VAL A 199 0.68 -4.84 -15.87
C VAL A 199 0.94 -4.63 -17.36
N GLU A 200 -0.13 -4.49 -18.13
CA GLU A 200 -0.10 -4.07 -19.52
C GLU A 200 -0.39 -2.56 -19.61
N LYS A 201 0.54 -1.79 -20.18
CA LYS A 201 0.40 -0.33 -20.30
C LYS A 201 -0.19 0.05 -21.66
N LYS A 202 -1.37 0.64 -21.67
CA LYS A 202 -2.05 1.18 -22.86
C LYS A 202 -2.19 2.69 -22.73
N ASP A 203 -1.13 3.41 -23.11
CA ASP A 203 -1.06 4.87 -22.99
C ASP A 203 -1.33 5.33 -21.54
N ARG A 204 -2.45 6.03 -21.30
CA ARG A 204 -2.88 6.49 -19.96
C ARG A 204 -3.83 5.56 -19.22
N ILE A 205 -4.01 4.34 -19.73
CA ILE A 205 -4.73 3.26 -19.06
C ILE A 205 -3.78 2.10 -18.81
N TRP A 206 -3.71 1.60 -17.58
CA TRP A 206 -3.06 0.31 -17.31
C TRP A 206 -4.11 -0.77 -17.13
N LEU A 207 -3.90 -1.90 -17.80
CA LEU A 207 -4.64 -3.13 -17.55
C LEU A 207 -3.81 -4.00 -16.63
N VAL A 208 -4.43 -4.43 -15.54
CA VAL A 208 -3.73 -5.10 -14.45
C VAL A 208 -4.40 -6.43 -14.22
N ARG A 209 -3.58 -7.48 -14.11
CA ARG A 209 -4.02 -8.84 -13.86
C ARG A 209 -3.31 -9.37 -12.62
N GLN A 210 -4.09 -9.83 -11.66
CA GLN A 210 -3.62 -10.51 -10.47
C GLN A 210 -4.09 -11.96 -10.56
N ILE A 211 -3.14 -12.86 -10.76
CA ILE A 211 -3.36 -14.31 -10.77
C ILE A 211 -3.52 -14.78 -9.33
N ILE A 212 -4.40 -15.75 -9.12
CA ILE A 212 -4.63 -16.37 -7.82
C ILE A 212 -3.72 -17.60 -7.67
N ASP A 213 -3.10 -17.71 -6.50
CA ASP A 213 -2.34 -18.90 -6.11
C ASP A 213 -3.29 -19.87 -5.40
N ASP A 214 -3.71 -20.90 -6.13
CA ASP A 214 -4.64 -21.93 -5.69
C ASP A 214 -3.90 -23.18 -5.14
N PRO A 215 -4.56 -24.02 -4.33
CA PRO A 215 -3.94 -25.20 -3.72
C PRO A 215 -3.38 -26.22 -4.73
N GLU A 216 -3.99 -26.32 -5.89
CA GLU A 216 -3.60 -27.23 -6.98
C GLU A 216 -2.45 -26.66 -7.83
N GLY A 217 -2.15 -25.36 -7.71
CA GLY A 217 -1.14 -24.66 -8.48
C GLY A 217 -1.49 -24.53 -9.96
N ASN A 218 -2.78 -24.46 -10.29
CA ASN A 218 -3.27 -24.34 -11.67
C ASN A 218 -3.02 -22.94 -12.24
N HIS A 219 -3.16 -21.90 -11.40
CA HIS A 219 -2.95 -20.49 -11.74
C HIS A 219 -3.84 -20.00 -12.90
N ASP A 220 -5.03 -20.58 -13.03
CA ASP A 220 -6.02 -20.30 -14.07
C ASP A 220 -7.06 -19.25 -13.66
N TRP A 221 -7.18 -18.93 -12.37
CA TRP A 221 -8.04 -17.84 -11.88
C TRP A 221 -7.30 -16.50 -11.78
N ALA A 222 -7.96 -15.41 -12.18
CA ALA A 222 -7.38 -14.09 -12.06
C ALA A 222 -8.40 -12.94 -11.92
N VAL A 223 -8.03 -11.95 -11.10
CA VAL A 223 -8.71 -10.66 -10.99
C VAL A 223 -8.13 -9.71 -12.03
N HIS A 224 -9.03 -9.07 -12.79
CA HIS A 224 -8.69 -8.09 -13.81
C HIS A 224 -9.16 -6.72 -13.38
N ALA A 225 -8.31 -5.70 -13.57
CA ALA A 225 -8.65 -4.32 -13.29
C ALA A 225 -8.11 -3.37 -14.35
N ARG A 226 -8.73 -2.19 -14.45
CA ARG A 226 -8.17 -1.04 -15.18
C ARG A 226 -7.80 0.06 -14.20
N VAL A 227 -6.66 0.70 -14.47
CA VAL A 227 -6.19 1.88 -13.76
C VAL A 227 -6.18 3.05 -14.73
N ASP A 228 -6.85 4.13 -14.36
CA ASP A 228 -6.94 5.36 -15.15
C ASP A 228 -5.95 6.38 -14.59
N LEU A 229 -4.90 6.69 -15.35
CA LEU A 229 -3.82 7.56 -14.88
C LEU A 229 -4.29 9.02 -14.83
N ASP A 230 -5.18 9.45 -15.73
CA ASP A 230 -5.73 10.81 -15.72
C ASP A 230 -6.66 11.02 -14.54
N ALA A 231 -7.59 10.08 -14.32
CA ALA A 231 -8.46 10.13 -13.16
C ALA A 231 -7.67 10.06 -11.84
N SER A 232 -6.60 9.26 -11.81
CA SER A 232 -5.71 9.19 -10.64
C SER A 232 -5.00 10.52 -10.38
N ASP A 233 -4.52 11.17 -11.43
CA ASP A 233 -3.86 12.47 -11.32
C ASP A 233 -4.83 13.59 -10.90
N GLU A 234 -6.07 13.57 -11.40
CA GLU A 234 -7.13 14.51 -11.01
C GLU A 234 -7.56 14.32 -9.55
N ALA A 235 -7.72 13.06 -9.11
CA ALA A 235 -8.13 12.73 -7.75
C ALA A 235 -6.97 12.79 -6.73
N ALA A 236 -5.72 12.90 -7.21
CA ALA A 236 -4.50 12.78 -6.41
C ALA A 236 -4.42 11.46 -5.61
N GLU A 237 -5.10 10.42 -6.06
CA GLU A 237 -5.13 9.09 -5.46
C GLU A 237 -5.20 8.01 -6.54
N LEU A 238 -5.02 6.73 -6.19
CA LEU A 238 -5.15 5.65 -7.16
C LEU A 238 -6.62 5.45 -7.54
N VAL A 239 -6.95 5.68 -8.81
CA VAL A 239 -8.25 5.33 -9.40
C VAL A 239 -8.13 4.01 -10.15
N ILE A 240 -8.66 2.95 -9.53
CA ILE A 240 -8.68 1.58 -10.04
C ILE A 240 -10.10 1.05 -10.08
N GLN A 241 -10.45 0.31 -11.13
CA GLN A 241 -11.74 -0.35 -11.26
C GLN A 241 -11.53 -1.83 -11.58
N THR A 242 -12.01 -2.72 -10.72
CA THR A 242 -12.07 -4.15 -11.04
C THR A 242 -13.07 -4.39 -12.17
N LEU A 243 -12.64 -5.14 -13.18
CA LEU A 243 -13.41 -5.49 -14.36
C LEU A 243 -14.06 -6.87 -14.23
N SER A 244 -13.32 -7.84 -13.70
CA SER A 244 -13.79 -9.21 -13.50
C SER A 244 -12.93 -9.98 -12.51
N PHE A 245 -13.51 -11.02 -11.92
CA PHE A 245 -12.80 -12.17 -11.36
C PHE A 245 -13.32 -13.41 -12.07
N ALA A 246 -12.44 -14.16 -12.74
CA ALA A 246 -12.84 -15.29 -13.56
C ALA A 246 -11.65 -16.22 -13.82
N ARG A 247 -11.98 -17.44 -14.22
CA ARG A 247 -11.06 -18.42 -14.78
C ARG A 247 -10.64 -18.08 -16.22
N HIS A 248 -9.41 -18.39 -16.57
CA HIS A 248 -8.79 -18.23 -17.88
C HIS A 248 -8.19 -19.57 -18.30
N ASP A 249 -8.57 -20.03 -19.50
CA ASP A 249 -8.08 -21.28 -20.09
C ASP A 249 -6.64 -21.18 -20.64
#